data_AF-A0A8X6IAT7-F1
#
_entry.id   AF-A0A8X6IAT7-F1
#
_cell.length_a   1.000
_cell.length_b   1.000
_cell.length_c   1.000
_cell.angle_alpha   90.00
_cell.angle_beta   90.00
_cell.angle_gamma   90.00
#
_symmetry.space_group_name_H-M   'P 1'
#
loop_
_entity.id
_entity.type
_entity.pdbx_description
1 polymer ?
#
loop_
_entity_poly.entity_id
_entity_poly.type
_entity_poly.pdbx_seq_one_letter_code
_entity_poly.pdbx_strand_id
1 'polypeptide(L)'
;MNFFMSHEYLSYSLEDQECLDMLPPDYKKYEAPKQKGEPITVSFHLSITNIDEIDEGNMDFNLHGYLRATWKDERLFLNGSEIRNIECAEYIWTPSLRFRTVEKKETFDLRENLIYISENLTIYAQK
;
A
#
# COMPACT_ATOMS: atom_id res chain seq x y z
N MET A 1 44.86 15.28 -10.97
CA MET A 1 44.51 14.86 -9.60
C MET A 1 43.01 14.65 -9.61
N ASN A 2 42.61 13.41 -9.87
CA ASN A 2 41.21 13.03 -10.08
C ASN A 2 40.59 12.71 -8.73
N PHE A 3 39.52 13.41 -8.35
CA PHE A 3 38.64 12.98 -7.29
C PHE A 3 37.45 12.27 -7.94
N PHE A 4 37.45 10.94 -7.84
CA PHE A 4 36.29 10.12 -8.13
C PHE A 4 35.24 10.35 -7.04
N MET A 5 34.04 10.78 -7.41
CA MET A 5 32.83 10.55 -6.61
C MET A 5 31.91 9.65 -7.42
N SER A 6 31.92 8.37 -7.10
CA SER A 6 30.92 7.40 -7.52
C SER A 6 29.60 7.70 -6.81
N HIS A 7 28.69 8.39 -7.49
CA HIS A 7 27.27 8.24 -7.18
C HIS A 7 26.74 7.17 -8.11
N GLU A 8 26.55 5.96 -7.56
CA GLU A 8 25.67 4.95 -8.16
C GLU A 8 24.27 5.56 -8.27
N TYR A 9 23.97 6.17 -9.41
CA TYR A 9 22.60 6.36 -9.84
C TYR A 9 22.10 4.98 -10.23
N LEU A 10 21.47 4.29 -9.28
CA LEU A 10 20.46 3.28 -9.63
C LEU A 10 19.45 4.01 -10.53
N SER A 11 19.37 3.62 -11.79
CA SER A 11 18.38 4.15 -12.72
C SER A 11 17.01 3.64 -12.29
N TYR A 12 16.37 4.34 -11.35
CA TYR A 12 14.97 4.15 -11.05
C TYR A 12 14.17 4.33 -12.35
N SER A 13 13.17 3.48 -12.54
CA SER A 13 12.28 3.63 -13.68
C SER A 13 11.53 4.96 -13.55
N LEU A 14 11.07 5.54 -14.66
CA LEU A 14 10.29 6.79 -14.62
C LEU A 14 9.02 6.65 -13.76
N GLU A 15 8.49 5.44 -13.65
CA GLU A 15 7.32 5.11 -12.84
C GLU A 15 7.62 5.18 -11.32
N ASP A 16 8.82 4.77 -10.91
CA ASP A 16 9.25 4.87 -9.51
C ASP A 16 9.51 6.32 -9.09
N GLN A 17 9.97 7.15 -10.03
CA GLN A 17 10.31 8.54 -9.75
C GLN A 17 9.08 9.33 -9.29
N GLU A 18 7.89 9.07 -9.86
CA GLU A 18 6.63 9.69 -9.42
C GLU A 18 6.31 9.36 -7.95
N CYS A 19 6.55 8.11 -7.53
CA CYS A 19 6.36 7.69 -6.14
C CYS A 19 7.41 8.28 -5.19
N LEU A 20 8.63 8.54 -5.66
CA LEU A 20 9.69 9.13 -4.85
C LEU A 20 9.53 10.64 -4.69
N ASP A 21 9.07 11.33 -5.74
CA ASP A 21 8.90 12.79 -5.75
C ASP A 21 7.86 13.27 -4.73
N MET A 22 6.94 12.40 -4.30
CA MET A 22 5.94 12.73 -3.27
C MET A 22 6.44 12.61 -1.82
N LEU A 23 7.64 12.08 -1.60
CA LEU A 23 8.14 11.78 -0.26
C LEU A 23 8.98 12.94 0.27
N PRO A 24 8.75 13.40 1.53
CA PRO A 24 9.68 14.32 2.16
C PRO A 24 11.04 13.65 2.41
N PRO A 25 12.15 14.40 2.46
CA PRO A 25 13.49 13.84 2.61
C PRO A 25 13.68 12.97 3.87
N ASP A 26 12.90 13.21 4.92
CA ASP A 26 12.92 12.50 6.20
C ASP A 26 11.77 11.50 6.35
N TYR A 27 11.12 11.10 5.24
CA TYR A 27 10.02 10.16 5.28
C TYR A 27 10.44 8.80 5.87
N LYS A 28 9.70 8.34 6.87
CA LYS A 28 9.94 7.06 7.54
C LYS A 28 8.80 6.09 7.28
N LYS A 29 9.00 5.21 6.30
CA LYS A 29 7.97 4.25 5.86
C LYS A 29 7.54 3.22 6.92
N TYR A 30 8.36 2.95 7.93
CA TYR A 30 8.01 2.01 9.00
C TYR A 30 7.29 2.66 10.18
N GLU A 31 7.20 3.99 10.19
CA GLU A 31 6.45 4.74 11.20
C GLU A 31 5.06 5.07 10.67
N ALA A 32 4.03 4.65 11.40
CA ALA A 32 2.65 4.96 11.05
C ALA A 32 2.43 6.50 11.04
N PRO A 33 1.62 7.02 10.09
CA PRO A 33 1.28 8.44 10.08
C PRO A 33 0.48 8.79 11.34
N LYS A 34 1.09 9.54 12.25
CA LYS A 34 0.41 10.02 13.47
C LYS A 34 0.02 11.47 13.29
N GLN A 35 -1.27 11.77 13.40
CA GLN A 35 -1.71 13.17 13.49
C GLN A 35 -1.72 13.59 14.95
N LYS A 36 -0.82 14.50 15.34
CA LYS A 36 -0.82 15.16 16.66
C LYS A 36 -0.80 14.19 17.87
N GLY A 37 -0.22 13.01 17.69
CA GLY A 37 -0.17 11.97 18.73
C GLY A 37 -1.37 11.03 18.76
N GLU A 38 -2.40 11.28 17.96
CA GLU A 38 -3.55 10.40 17.82
C GLU A 38 -3.23 9.15 16.99
N PRO A 39 -3.91 8.02 17.26
CA PRO A 39 -3.85 6.85 16.41
C PRO A 39 -4.30 7.16 14.98
N ILE A 40 -3.69 6.49 14.02
CA ILE A 40 -4.18 6.52 12.64
C ILE A 40 -5.50 5.77 12.52
N THR A 41 -6.43 6.33 11.75
CA THR A 41 -7.64 5.63 11.32
C THR A 41 -7.38 4.92 10.00
N VAL A 42 -7.51 3.60 9.99
CA VAL A 42 -7.46 2.78 8.77
C VAL A 42 -8.84 2.17 8.57
N SER A 43 -9.44 2.44 7.41
CA SER A 43 -10.74 1.87 7.03
C SER A 43 -10.51 0.67 6.12
N PHE A 44 -11.11 -0.47 6.46
CA PHE A 44 -11.08 -1.67 5.64
C PHE A 44 -12.45 -1.91 5.02
N HIS A 45 -12.47 -2.27 3.74
CA HIS A 45 -13.67 -2.64 3.01
C HIS A 45 -13.43 -3.97 2.31
N LEU A 46 -14.17 -5.00 2.74
CA LEU A 46 -14.12 -6.33 2.16
C LEU A 46 -15.35 -6.52 1.26
N SER A 47 -15.09 -6.69 -0.03
CA SER A 47 -16.13 -7.04 -1.01
C SER A 47 -16.02 -8.52 -1.34
N ILE A 48 -16.97 -9.31 -0.84
CA ILE A 48 -17.02 -10.75 -1.07
C ILE A 48 -17.71 -11.01 -2.42
N THR A 49 -17.02 -11.68 -3.33
CA THR A 49 -17.54 -12.08 -4.63
C THR A 49 -18.07 -13.50 -4.62
N ASN A 50 -17.39 -14.40 -3.91
CA ASN A 50 -17.81 -15.78 -3.76
C ASN A 50 -17.46 -16.34 -2.37
N ILE A 51 -18.28 -17.27 -1.90
CA ILE A 51 -17.99 -18.15 -0.77
C ILE A 51 -18.25 -19.57 -1.27
N ASP A 52 -17.22 -20.42 -1.23
CA ASP A 52 -17.30 -21.80 -1.72
C ASP A 52 -16.53 -22.77 -0.82
N GLU A 53 -16.58 -24.06 -1.18
CA GLU A 53 -15.91 -25.18 -0.49
C GLU A 53 -16.09 -25.15 1.04
N ILE A 54 -17.34 -25.09 1.51
CA ILE A 54 -17.65 -25.20 2.94
C ILE A 54 -17.46 -26.67 3.35
N ASP A 55 -16.47 -26.94 4.19
CA ASP A 55 -16.21 -28.28 4.74
C ASP A 55 -16.52 -28.29 6.24
N GLU A 56 -17.65 -28.92 6.57
CA GLU A 56 -18.14 -29.04 7.94
C GLU A 56 -17.27 -29.94 8.82
N GLY A 57 -16.51 -30.88 8.22
CA GLY A 57 -15.64 -31.80 8.94
C GLY A 57 -14.37 -31.12 9.43
N ASN A 58 -13.79 -30.26 8.59
CA ASN A 58 -12.61 -29.45 8.91
C ASN A 58 -12.97 -28.09 9.53
N MET A 59 -14.25 -27.70 9.46
CA MET A 59 -14.78 -26.40 9.92
C MET A 59 -14.16 -25.19 9.21
N ASP A 60 -13.92 -25.32 7.91
CA ASP A 60 -13.33 -24.29 7.06
C ASP A 60 -14.20 -24.00 5.83
N PHE A 61 -13.85 -22.90 5.16
CA PHE A 61 -14.50 -22.43 3.94
C PHE A 61 -13.53 -21.57 3.14
N ASN A 62 -13.76 -21.48 1.85
CA ASN A 62 -13.04 -20.58 0.96
C ASN A 62 -13.84 -19.29 0.70
N LEU A 63 -13.11 -18.18 0.60
CA LEU A 63 -13.68 -16.87 0.34
C LEU A 63 -12.88 -16.19 -0.76
N HIS A 64 -13.59 -15.73 -1.78
CA HIS A 64 -13.05 -14.91 -2.86
C HIS A 64 -13.61 -13.50 -2.74
N GLY A 65 -12.75 -12.51 -2.92
CA GLY A 65 -13.17 -11.11 -2.83
C GLY A 65 -12.01 -10.14 -2.91
N TYR A 66 -12.36 -8.86 -2.80
CA TYR A 66 -11.43 -7.74 -2.82
C TYR A 66 -11.31 -7.12 -1.44
N LEU A 67 -10.08 -6.87 -1.00
CA LEU A 67 -9.80 -6.14 0.21
C LEU A 67 -9.28 -4.75 -0.13
N ARG A 68 -10.02 -3.73 0.29
CA ARG A 68 -9.57 -2.34 0.19
C ARG A 68 -9.20 -1.81 1.55
N ALA A 69 -8.08 -1.09 1.63
CA ALA A 69 -7.67 -0.33 2.78
C ALA A 69 -7.56 1.14 2.41
N THR A 70 -8.07 2.01 3.26
CA THR A 70 -8.02 3.46 3.09
C THR A 70 -7.46 4.11 4.33
N TRP A 71 -6.45 4.95 4.17
CA TRP A 71 -5.85 5.73 5.24
C TRP A 71 -5.39 7.10 4.71
N LYS A 72 -5.15 8.04 5.63
CA LYS A 72 -4.63 9.36 5.29
C LYS A 72 -3.20 9.50 5.78
N ASP A 73 -2.29 9.97 4.92
CA ASP A 73 -0.90 10.27 5.28
C ASP A 73 -0.55 11.71 4.92
N GLU A 74 -0.66 12.61 5.91
CA GLU A 74 -0.40 14.04 5.72
C GLU A 74 1.09 14.39 5.57
N ARG A 75 1.99 13.41 5.66
CA ARG A 75 3.43 13.62 5.44
C ARG A 75 3.78 13.66 3.95
N LEU A 76 2.93 13.11 3.10
CA LEU A 76 3.13 13.07 1.65
C LEU A 76 2.92 14.46 1.04
N PHE A 77 3.62 14.75 -0.05
CA PHE A 77 3.52 16.00 -0.77
C PHE A 77 3.17 15.74 -2.24
N LEU A 78 1.98 16.16 -2.67
CA LEU A 78 1.57 16.02 -4.07
C LEU A 78 1.65 17.38 -4.76
N ASN A 79 2.34 17.43 -5.91
CA ASN A 79 2.39 18.60 -6.78
C ASN A 79 1.17 18.67 -7.71
N GLY A 80 -0.04 18.59 -7.13
CA GLY A 80 -1.31 18.81 -7.84
C GLY A 80 -1.80 17.67 -8.73
N SER A 81 -1.08 16.55 -8.82
CA SER A 81 -1.53 15.36 -9.56
C SER A 81 -1.78 14.19 -8.62
N GLU A 82 -2.86 13.45 -8.89
CA GLU A 82 -3.11 12.15 -8.29
C GLU A 82 -2.12 11.10 -8.81
N ILE A 83 -1.73 10.14 -7.98
CA ILE A 83 -0.82 9.06 -8.36
C ILE A 83 -1.58 7.74 -8.39
N ARG A 84 -1.38 6.94 -9.45
CA ARG A 84 -1.96 5.60 -9.62
C ARG A 84 -0.86 4.60 -9.99
N ASN A 85 -0.09 4.19 -8.99
CA ASN A 85 1.04 3.27 -9.19
C ASN A 85 1.19 2.33 -7.99
N ILE A 86 1.09 1.01 -8.25
CA ILE A 86 1.24 -0.03 -7.23
C ILE A 86 2.62 -0.03 -6.55
N GLU A 87 3.67 0.32 -7.28
CA GLU A 87 5.06 0.34 -6.77
C GLU A 87 5.25 1.38 -5.66
N CYS A 88 4.37 2.39 -5.58
CA CYS A 88 4.38 3.35 -4.47
C CYS A 88 4.23 2.66 -3.09
N ALA A 89 3.62 1.47 -3.03
CA ALA A 89 3.51 0.69 -1.79
C ALA A 89 4.86 0.32 -1.17
N GLU A 90 5.93 0.23 -1.96
CA GLU A 90 7.28 -0.12 -1.48
C GLU A 90 7.95 1.05 -0.73
N TYR A 91 7.52 2.27 -1.04
CA TYR A 91 8.12 3.51 -0.53
C TYR A 91 7.31 4.15 0.61
N ILE A 92 5.99 3.98 0.63
CA ILE A 92 5.11 4.54 1.66
C ILE A 92 4.86 3.59 2.83
N TRP A 93 4.40 4.13 3.96
CA TRP A 93 3.85 3.31 5.01
C TRP A 93 2.55 2.64 4.54
N THR A 94 2.46 1.32 4.73
CA THR A 94 1.24 0.54 4.47
C THR A 94 0.82 -0.22 5.73
N PRO A 95 -0.48 -0.28 6.06
CA PRO A 95 -0.94 -1.00 7.23
C PRO A 95 -0.73 -2.51 7.06
N SER A 96 -0.13 -3.16 8.05
CA SER A 96 -0.05 -4.62 8.07
C SER A 96 -1.40 -5.21 8.51
N LEU A 97 -2.07 -5.92 7.62
CA LEU A 97 -3.26 -6.72 7.95
C LEU A 97 -2.93 -8.20 7.98
N ARG A 98 -3.29 -8.86 9.09
CA ARG A 98 -3.18 -10.31 9.28
C ARG A 98 -4.53 -10.88 9.70
N PHE A 99 -4.96 -11.93 9.03
CA PHE A 99 -6.13 -12.70 9.42
C PHE A 99 -5.71 -13.81 10.37
N ARG A 100 -6.30 -13.87 11.56
CA ARG A 100 -5.88 -14.82 12.61
C ARG A 100 -6.26 -16.27 12.30
N THR A 101 -7.38 -16.46 11.62
CA THR A 101 -8.01 -17.76 11.39
C THR A 101 -7.83 -18.27 9.97
N VAL A 102 -7.04 -17.57 9.15
CA VAL A 102 -6.81 -17.98 7.76
C VAL A 102 -5.70 -19.02 7.74
N GLU A 103 -6.03 -20.21 7.25
CA GLU A 103 -5.05 -21.27 7.03
C GLU A 103 -4.20 -20.99 5.80
N LYS A 104 -4.85 -20.55 4.71
CA LYS A 104 -4.19 -20.22 3.45
C LYS A 104 -4.77 -18.94 2.85
N LYS A 105 -3.89 -18.04 2.41
CA LYS A 105 -4.26 -16.82 1.69
C LYS A 105 -3.48 -16.76 0.38
N GLU A 106 -4.20 -16.63 -0.72
CA GLU A 106 -3.62 -16.35 -2.03
C GLU A 106 -4.10 -14.99 -2.51
N THR A 107 -3.21 -14.25 -3.17
CA THR A 107 -3.57 -13.00 -3.84
C THR A 107 -3.74 -13.32 -5.32
N PHE A 108 -4.84 -12.85 -5.91
CA PHE A 108 -5.08 -12.96 -7.35
C PHE A 108 -4.18 -11.97 -8.13
N ASP A 109 -4.28 -11.98 -9.47
CA ASP A 109 -3.43 -11.25 -10.41
C ASP A 109 -2.98 -9.86 -9.89
N LEU A 110 -1.65 -9.62 -9.89
CA LEU A 110 -1.05 -8.35 -9.49
C LEU A 110 -1.64 -7.14 -10.24
N ARG A 111 -2.18 -7.35 -11.44
CA ARG A 111 -2.83 -6.30 -12.24
C ARG A 111 -4.10 -5.74 -11.60
N GLU A 112 -4.73 -6.47 -10.68
CA GLU A 112 -5.92 -6.00 -9.96
C GLU A 112 -5.58 -5.23 -8.68
N ASN A 113 -4.31 -5.26 -8.28
CA ASN A 113 -3.80 -4.47 -7.16
C ASN A 113 -3.57 -3.04 -7.61
N LEU A 114 -3.99 -2.10 -6.77
CA LEU A 114 -3.88 -0.67 -7.07
C LEU A 114 -3.49 0.07 -5.80
N ILE A 115 -2.55 1.00 -5.94
CA ILE A 115 -2.38 2.11 -5.01
C ILE A 115 -2.81 3.37 -5.75
N TYR A 116 -3.78 4.05 -5.16
CA TYR A 116 -4.25 5.36 -5.63
C TYR A 116 -4.07 6.37 -4.50
N ILE A 117 -3.36 7.45 -4.80
CA ILE A 117 -3.10 8.54 -3.86
C ILE A 117 -3.81 9.78 -4.41
N SER A 118 -4.84 10.19 -3.68
CA SER A 118 -5.66 11.34 -4.04
C SER A 118 -5.05 12.66 -3.57
N GLU A 119 -5.48 13.78 -4.16
CA GLU A 119 -5.00 15.13 -3.85
C GLU A 119 -5.11 15.50 -2.36
N ASN A 120 -6.08 14.94 -1.64
CA ASN A 120 -6.27 15.20 -0.20
C ASN A 120 -5.40 14.31 0.71
N LEU A 121 -4.40 13.63 0.13
CA LEU A 121 -3.46 12.72 0.80
C LEU A 121 -4.13 11.48 1.40
N THR A 122 -5.30 11.11 0.89
CA THR A 122 -5.93 9.83 1.16
C THR A 122 -5.41 8.79 0.18
N ILE A 123 -4.95 7.67 0.74
CA ILE A 123 -4.41 6.53 0.01
C ILE A 123 -5.45 5.43 0.00
N TYR A 124 -5.68 4.87 -1.18
CA TYR A 124 -6.56 3.73 -1.41
C TYR A 124 -5.70 2.58 -1.93
N ALA A 125 -5.60 1.52 -1.13
CA ALA A 125 -4.94 0.28 -1.51
C ALA A 125 -5.97 -0.81 -1.75
N GLN A 126 -5.95 -1.42 -2.94
CA GLN A 126 -6.72 -2.63 -3.23
C GLN A 126 -5.76 -3.80 -3.39
N LYS A 127 -6.12 -4.91 -2.75
CA LYS A 127 -5.44 -6.21 -2.80
C LYS A 127 -6.46 -7.35 -2.87
#